data_AF-A0A7X6IA88-F1
#
_entry.id   AF-A0A7X6IA88-F1
#
_cell.length_a   1.000
_cell.length_b   1.000
_cell.length_c   1.000
_cell.angle_alpha   90.00
_cell.angle_beta   90.00
_cell.angle_gamma   90.00
#
_symmetry.space_group_name_H-M   'P 1'
#
loop_
_entity.id
_entity.type
_entity.pdbx_description
1 polymer ?
#
loop_
_entity_poly.entity_id
_entity_poly.type
_entity_poly.pdbx_seq_one_letter_code
_entity_poly.pdbx_strand_id
1 'polypeptide(L)'
;MENVTENVSLHFAQQEDLDPHCYPRLDNLSAAFVWQFLPVPKSPISPPEFIFVPVRHPRRWDEEDMEQELAIAEWNSAWEAGPLRLALFAEKLPKSLQWLIDYENQNLCLIPGGSWHGYEAYAPLFHLLPRRVLAHYRLPLLKRGLWPIWMAHQTIDRVLPKDFKCRLSQAFAYYIWPLMNSGSKSSAFSRADSLRLLAHNLDFWLPYIDIVAQSRMKSLGRVRAEDKKQATLLRKLKSEASSDYIPSRPLHGGSVWYGEEEAWEATKELIHAADRFGKLRNIIDAIRSHRVEEDFSSHWSYAREDFERKLYHKRSKVKVTFVELDDTIPVHGPESEVHENLLWEDFLAVFDPKERRIIVCLRNGITKIGEIGRILGYANHSPVSKALSRIRRKARSFLDQ
;
A
#
# COMPACT_ATOMS: atom_id res chain seq x y z
N MET A 1 0.95 37.71 9.87
CA MET A 1 -0.26 37.03 9.35
C MET A 1 -0.22 36.89 7.83
N GLU A 2 0.46 37.76 7.09
CA GLU A 2 0.61 37.67 5.61
C GLU A 2 1.46 36.47 5.14
N ASN A 3 2.54 36.10 5.84
CA ASN A 3 3.41 34.96 5.45
C ASN A 3 2.77 33.55 5.59
N VAL A 4 1.61 33.43 6.23
CA VAL A 4 0.94 32.12 6.43
C VAL A 4 0.06 31.78 5.24
N THR A 5 -0.50 32.78 4.56
CA THR A 5 -1.38 32.62 3.39
C THR A 5 -0.61 32.24 2.13
N GLU A 6 0.59 32.81 1.90
CA GLU A 6 1.42 32.49 0.72
C GLU A 6 1.88 31.02 0.69
N ASN A 7 2.17 30.43 1.86
CA ASN A 7 2.71 29.07 1.93
C ASN A 7 1.64 27.97 1.70
N VAL A 8 0.36 28.32 1.87
CA VAL A 8 -0.77 27.42 1.67
C VAL A 8 -1.20 27.36 0.19
N SER A 9 -1.12 28.49 -0.53
CA SER A 9 -1.47 28.54 -1.96
C SER A 9 -0.55 27.69 -2.85
N LEU A 10 0.68 27.40 -2.40
CA LEU A 10 1.64 26.57 -3.14
C LEU A 10 1.18 25.13 -3.34
N HIS A 11 0.29 24.62 -2.48
CA HIS A 11 -0.21 23.25 -2.56
C HIS A 11 -1.35 23.08 -3.54
N PHE A 12 -2.14 24.14 -3.78
CA PHE A 12 -3.32 24.06 -4.62
C PHE A 12 -2.96 24.20 -6.10
N ALA A 13 -3.60 23.35 -6.91
CA ALA A 13 -3.60 23.48 -8.36
C ALA A 13 -4.22 24.83 -8.75
N GLN A 14 -3.54 25.59 -9.58
CA GLN A 14 -4.08 26.82 -10.18
C GLN A 14 -4.99 26.46 -11.36
N GLN A 15 -5.77 27.42 -11.85
CA GLN A 15 -6.73 27.16 -12.93
C GLN A 15 -6.09 26.56 -14.18
N GLU A 16 -4.86 26.96 -14.49
CA GLU A 16 -4.04 26.43 -15.59
C GLU A 16 -3.59 24.98 -15.34
N ASP A 17 -3.36 24.60 -14.08
CA ASP A 17 -2.97 23.24 -13.70
C ASP A 17 -4.15 22.25 -13.76
N LEU A 18 -5.40 22.75 -13.84
CA LEU A 18 -6.64 21.94 -13.74
C LEU A 18 -7.19 21.49 -15.10
N ASP A 19 -6.41 21.64 -16.18
CA ASP A 19 -6.74 21.07 -17.48
C ASP A 19 -6.78 19.53 -17.41
N PRO A 20 -7.81 18.84 -17.94
CA PRO A 20 -7.89 17.37 -17.92
C PRO A 20 -6.73 16.63 -18.60
N HIS A 21 -5.97 17.30 -19.49
CA HIS A 21 -4.75 16.76 -20.09
C HIS A 21 -3.52 16.92 -19.21
N CYS A 22 -3.59 17.71 -18.15
CA CYS A 22 -2.49 17.95 -17.21
C CYS A 22 -2.78 17.45 -15.79
N TYR A 23 -4.06 17.36 -15.41
CA TYR A 23 -4.56 16.95 -14.09
C TYR A 23 -5.33 15.64 -14.16
N PRO A 24 -5.17 14.71 -13.20
CA PRO A 24 -4.27 14.76 -12.04
C PRO A 24 -2.84 14.41 -12.43
N ARG A 25 -1.87 14.63 -11.52
CA ARG A 25 -0.45 14.47 -11.82
C ARG A 25 0.35 13.89 -10.66
N LEU A 26 1.16 12.87 -10.97
CA LEU A 26 2.17 12.34 -10.08
C LEU A 26 3.54 12.41 -10.76
N ASP A 27 4.51 13.03 -10.09
CA ASP A 27 5.89 13.14 -10.55
C ASP A 27 6.83 12.27 -9.72
N ASN A 28 8.01 11.99 -10.26
CA ASN A 28 9.16 11.40 -9.57
C ASN A 28 10.36 12.35 -9.69
N LEU A 29 11.04 12.56 -8.57
CA LEU A 29 12.35 13.18 -8.56
C LEU A 29 13.43 12.10 -8.74
N SER A 30 14.30 12.29 -9.72
CA SER A 30 15.37 11.33 -10.01
C SER A 30 16.29 11.15 -8.81
N ALA A 31 16.61 9.91 -8.47
CA ALA A 31 17.69 9.61 -7.53
C ALA A 31 19.06 10.11 -8.02
N ALA A 32 19.24 10.46 -9.30
CA ALA A 32 20.49 11.00 -9.83
C ALA A 32 20.91 12.35 -9.23
N PHE A 33 19.99 13.08 -8.58
CA PHE A 33 20.33 14.30 -7.84
C PHE A 33 21.18 14.02 -6.59
N VAL A 34 21.09 12.82 -6.04
CA VAL A 34 21.77 12.41 -4.79
C VAL A 34 22.82 11.33 -5.09
N TRP A 35 22.49 10.40 -5.97
CA TRP A 35 23.26 9.18 -6.21
C TRP A 35 23.96 9.20 -7.56
N GLN A 36 25.28 9.00 -7.54
CA GLN A 36 26.00 8.78 -8.80
C GLN A 36 25.68 7.41 -9.39
N PHE A 37 25.61 6.36 -8.57
CA PHE A 37 25.29 5.01 -9.01
C PHE A 37 24.45 4.31 -7.94
N LEU A 38 23.59 3.39 -8.37
CA LEU A 38 22.85 2.49 -7.49
C LEU A 38 23.16 1.03 -7.87
N PRO A 39 23.26 0.11 -6.88
CA PRO A 39 23.32 -1.32 -7.15
C PRO A 39 21.92 -1.81 -7.49
N VAL A 40 21.70 -2.22 -8.74
CA VAL A 40 20.37 -2.68 -9.19
C VAL A 40 20.37 -4.20 -9.25
N PRO A 41 19.50 -4.90 -8.49
CA PRO A 41 19.41 -6.36 -8.53
C PRO A 41 19.23 -6.91 -9.96
N LYS A 42 19.93 -8.00 -10.31
CA LYS A 42 19.73 -8.69 -11.59
C LYS A 42 18.45 -9.53 -11.59
N SER A 43 18.16 -10.13 -10.43
CA SER A 43 16.91 -10.86 -10.21
C SER A 43 15.73 -9.90 -10.11
N PRO A 44 14.51 -10.32 -10.50
CA PRO A 44 13.31 -9.54 -10.28
C PRO A 44 13.19 -9.14 -8.80
N ILE A 45 13.03 -7.84 -8.57
CA ILE A 45 12.82 -7.28 -7.24
C ILE A 45 11.41 -7.66 -6.79
N SER A 46 11.28 -8.26 -5.60
CA SER A 46 9.99 -8.45 -4.95
C SER A 46 9.32 -7.09 -4.73
N PRO A 47 8.00 -6.96 -4.87
CA PRO A 47 7.30 -5.73 -4.51
C PRO A 47 7.66 -5.29 -3.09
N PRO A 48 7.78 -3.97 -2.82
CA PRO A 48 8.15 -3.52 -1.49
C PRO A 48 7.01 -3.74 -0.49
N GLU A 49 7.36 -4.15 0.72
CA GLU A 49 6.49 -4.11 1.89
C GLU A 49 6.49 -2.69 2.45
N PHE A 50 5.34 -2.21 2.93
CA PHE A 50 5.21 -0.84 3.42
C PHE A 50 5.21 -0.81 4.93
N ILE A 51 6.12 -0.03 5.51
CA ILE A 51 6.23 0.13 6.96
C ILE A 51 6.01 1.59 7.32
N PHE A 52 4.98 1.86 8.13
CA PHE A 52 4.80 3.18 8.73
C PHE A 52 5.76 3.34 9.91
N VAL A 53 6.74 4.22 9.76
CA VAL A 53 7.73 4.50 10.78
C VAL A 53 7.23 5.67 11.64
N PRO A 54 7.07 5.52 12.96
CA PRO A 54 6.71 6.65 13.81
C PRO A 54 7.76 7.76 13.74
N VAL A 55 7.35 8.91 13.22
CA VAL A 55 8.10 10.17 13.22
C VAL A 55 7.37 11.12 14.16
N ARG A 56 8.12 11.78 15.04
CA ARG A 56 7.53 12.83 15.86
C ARG A 56 7.43 14.07 14.99
N HIS A 57 6.27 14.71 14.98
CA HIS A 57 6.12 16.04 14.41
C HIS A 57 6.00 17.06 15.56
N PRO A 58 7.09 17.35 16.29
CA PRO A 58 7.04 18.41 17.29
C PRO A 58 6.85 19.76 16.60
N ARG A 59 6.34 20.75 17.35
CA ARG A 59 6.24 22.15 16.89
C ARG A 59 7.59 22.74 16.46
N ARG A 60 8.69 22.11 16.86
CA ARG A 60 10.07 22.45 16.51
C ARG A 60 10.84 21.16 16.37
N TRP A 61 11.38 20.90 15.18
CA TRP A 61 12.18 19.71 14.91
C TRP A 61 13.48 19.79 15.71
N ASP A 62 13.84 18.67 16.32
CA ASP A 62 15.19 18.46 16.80
C ASP A 62 16.04 17.76 15.73
N GLU A 63 17.32 17.60 16.04
CA GLU A 63 18.30 17.03 15.11
C GLU A 63 18.00 15.56 14.80
N GLU A 64 17.44 14.81 15.77
CA GLU A 64 17.12 13.38 15.64
C GLU A 64 15.91 13.17 14.72
N ASP A 65 14.88 14.02 14.82
CA ASP A 65 13.73 14.00 13.91
C ASP A 65 14.14 14.32 12.46
N MET A 66 15.03 15.31 12.28
CA MET A 66 15.58 15.67 10.96
C MET A 66 16.40 14.53 10.36
N GLU A 67 17.25 13.90 11.16
CA GLU A 67 18.08 12.78 10.74
C GLU A 67 17.23 11.57 10.34
N GLN A 68 16.18 11.26 11.10
CA GLN A 68 15.26 10.17 10.79
C GLN A 68 14.46 10.42 9.50
N GLU A 69 13.90 11.62 9.32
CA GLU A 69 13.18 11.94 8.07
C GLU A 69 14.11 11.91 6.86
N LEU A 70 15.34 12.43 6.99
CA LEU A 70 16.33 12.37 5.91
C LEU A 70 16.72 10.92 5.57
N ALA A 71 16.93 10.08 6.58
CA ALA A 71 17.23 8.67 6.36
C ALA A 71 16.09 7.94 5.64
N ILE A 72 14.82 8.21 5.99
CA ILE A 72 13.65 7.69 5.27
C ILE A 72 13.64 8.20 3.82
N ALA A 73 13.92 9.49 3.59
CA ALA A 73 13.99 10.09 2.27
C ALA A 73 15.01 9.40 1.37
N GLU A 74 16.24 9.25 1.87
CA GLU A 74 17.34 8.63 1.15
C GLU A 74 17.06 7.15 0.87
N TRP A 75 16.56 6.42 1.88
CA TRP A 75 16.17 5.02 1.77
C TRP A 75 15.13 4.78 0.67
N ASN A 76 14.09 5.61 0.61
CA ASN A 76 13.06 5.50 -0.42
C ASN A 76 13.55 6.00 -1.79
N SER A 77 14.41 7.03 -1.85
CA SER A 77 14.99 7.51 -3.10
C SER A 77 15.78 6.41 -3.82
N ALA A 78 16.41 5.52 -3.06
CA ALA A 78 17.18 4.38 -3.55
C ALA A 78 16.31 3.14 -3.83
N TRP A 79 15.00 3.28 -4.07
CA TRP A 79 14.06 2.18 -4.31
C TRP A 79 14.51 1.18 -5.39
N GLU A 80 15.28 1.63 -6.39
CA GLU A 80 15.83 0.77 -7.44
C GLU A 80 16.79 -0.31 -6.92
N ALA A 81 17.39 -0.10 -5.74
CA ALA A 81 18.28 -1.06 -5.11
C ALA A 81 17.53 -2.21 -4.42
N GLY A 82 16.21 -2.08 -4.20
CA GLY A 82 15.40 -3.14 -3.62
C GLY A 82 15.92 -3.57 -2.23
N PRO A 83 16.13 -4.88 -1.98
CA PRO A 83 16.74 -5.38 -0.75
C PRO A 83 18.18 -4.91 -0.51
N LEU A 84 18.91 -4.49 -1.56
CA LEU A 84 20.32 -4.07 -1.43
C LEU A 84 20.47 -2.70 -0.74
N ARG A 85 19.37 -2.04 -0.37
CA ARG A 85 19.40 -0.76 0.34
C ARG A 85 20.12 -0.85 1.68
N LEU A 86 19.98 -1.95 2.42
CA LEU A 86 20.68 -2.07 3.70
C LEU A 86 22.20 -1.94 3.52
N ALA A 87 22.78 -2.54 2.48
CA ALA A 87 24.21 -2.41 2.18
C ALA A 87 24.66 -0.96 1.87
N LEU A 88 23.73 -0.08 1.45
CA LEU A 88 24.01 1.34 1.21
C LEU A 88 23.94 2.17 2.50
N PHE A 89 23.10 1.77 3.45
CA PHE A 89 22.71 2.62 4.58
C PHE A 89 23.11 2.09 5.96
N ALA A 90 23.49 0.81 6.12
CA ALA A 90 23.69 0.17 7.43
C ALA A 90 24.54 0.99 8.41
N GLU A 91 25.64 1.60 7.95
CA GLU A 91 26.54 2.40 8.78
C GLU A 91 26.02 3.81 9.13
N LYS A 92 24.97 4.25 8.45
CA LYS A 92 24.40 5.61 8.52
C LYS A 92 22.97 5.63 9.07
N LEU A 93 22.42 4.48 9.45
CA LEU A 93 21.07 4.41 9.99
C LEU A 93 21.02 5.11 11.36
N PRO A 94 20.10 6.07 11.57
CA PRO A 94 19.86 6.64 12.88
C PRO A 94 19.37 5.55 13.84
N LYS A 95 19.52 5.79 15.15
CA LYS A 95 19.15 4.81 16.19
C LYS A 95 17.72 4.29 16.06
N SER A 96 16.78 5.16 15.68
CA SER A 96 15.36 4.83 15.49
C SER A 96 15.09 3.88 14.32
N LEU A 97 16.05 3.71 13.41
CA LEU A 97 15.96 2.85 12.22
C LEU A 97 16.93 1.67 12.23
N GLN A 98 17.70 1.46 13.30
CA GLN A 98 18.67 0.34 13.36
C GLN A 98 18.02 -1.05 13.26
N TRP A 99 16.75 -1.18 13.63
CA TRP A 99 15.98 -2.41 13.47
C TRP A 99 15.90 -2.88 12.00
N LEU A 100 16.13 -2.01 11.01
CA LEU A 100 16.19 -2.40 9.59
C LEU A 100 17.30 -3.42 9.29
N ILE A 101 18.33 -3.50 10.15
CA ILE A 101 19.43 -4.47 10.00
C ILE A 101 18.90 -5.91 10.06
N ASP A 102 17.87 -6.16 10.87
CA ASP A 102 17.27 -7.49 11.03
C ASP A 102 16.44 -7.92 9.81
N TYR A 103 16.23 -7.03 8.84
CA TYR A 103 15.43 -7.25 7.63
C TYR A 103 16.26 -7.13 6.34
N GLU A 104 17.55 -7.51 6.39
CA GLU A 104 18.53 -7.36 5.31
C GLU A 104 18.12 -7.90 3.92
N ASN A 105 17.26 -8.93 3.89
CA ASN A 105 16.82 -9.58 2.66
C ASN A 105 15.45 -9.09 2.18
N GLN A 106 14.84 -8.12 2.87
CA GLN A 106 13.51 -7.61 2.57
C GLN A 106 13.55 -6.31 1.77
N ASN A 107 12.56 -6.13 0.90
CA ASN A 107 12.39 -4.90 0.16
C ASN A 107 11.39 -3.99 0.91
N LEU A 108 11.86 -3.01 1.68
CA LEU A 108 11.00 -2.23 2.57
C LEU A 108 10.80 -0.78 2.10
N CYS A 109 9.59 -0.31 1.87
CA CYS A 109 9.29 1.11 1.68
C CYS A 109 8.90 1.74 3.03
N LEU A 110 9.62 2.79 3.43
CA LEU A 110 9.39 3.43 4.72
C LEU A 110 8.44 4.62 4.53
N ILE A 111 7.31 4.62 5.21
CA ILE A 111 6.40 5.75 5.21
C ILE A 111 6.63 6.53 6.50
N PRO A 112 6.95 7.83 6.45
CA PRO A 112 6.97 8.64 7.67
C PRO A 112 5.54 8.66 8.24
N GLY A 113 5.35 7.92 9.33
CA GLY A 113 4.16 7.91 10.15
C GLY A 113 4.20 9.07 11.14
N GLY A 114 3.05 9.61 11.52
CA GLY A 114 2.97 10.77 12.41
C GLY A 114 1.94 11.79 11.97
N SER A 115 1.63 11.82 10.66
CA SER A 115 0.50 12.58 10.13
C SER A 115 -0.82 11.86 10.42
N TRP A 116 -1.82 12.57 10.94
CA TRP A 116 -3.15 12.04 11.20
C TRP A 116 -3.91 11.68 9.90
N HIS A 117 -3.44 12.17 8.76
CA HIS A 117 -4.07 11.97 7.46
C HIS A 117 -3.44 10.86 6.61
N GLY A 118 -2.16 10.53 6.81
CA GLY A 118 -1.46 9.50 6.02
C GLY A 118 -1.34 9.82 4.53
N TYR A 119 -1.25 11.11 4.18
CA TYR A 119 -1.17 11.53 2.77
C TYR A 119 0.11 10.99 2.14
N GLU A 120 1.15 10.87 2.97
CA GLU A 120 2.45 10.41 2.56
C GLU A 120 2.41 8.99 1.97
N ALA A 121 1.56 8.14 2.52
CA ALA A 121 1.31 6.82 1.96
C ALA A 121 0.48 6.91 0.67
N TYR A 122 -0.64 7.63 0.73
CA TYR A 122 -1.69 7.52 -0.28
C TYR A 122 -1.65 8.59 -1.37
N ALA A 123 -0.60 9.41 -1.44
CA ALA A 123 -0.43 10.41 -2.49
C ALA A 123 -0.56 9.81 -3.90
N PRO A 124 0.04 8.65 -4.23
CA PRO A 124 -0.16 8.02 -5.54
C PRO A 124 -1.63 7.68 -5.82
N LEU A 125 -2.37 7.17 -4.83
CA LEU A 125 -3.80 6.86 -4.98
C LEU A 125 -4.65 8.13 -5.13
N PHE A 126 -4.33 9.18 -4.39
CA PHE A 126 -4.99 10.48 -4.48
C PHE A 126 -4.80 11.10 -5.87
N HIS A 127 -3.57 11.06 -6.40
CA HIS A 127 -3.21 11.65 -7.69
C HIS A 127 -3.62 10.79 -8.90
N LEU A 128 -4.40 9.72 -8.70
CA LEU A 128 -5.16 9.07 -9.76
C LEU A 128 -6.54 9.71 -9.99
N LEU A 129 -7.04 10.49 -9.02
CA LEU A 129 -8.42 10.94 -9.00
C LEU A 129 -8.62 12.21 -9.84
N PRO A 130 -9.56 12.21 -10.80
CA PRO A 130 -9.86 13.39 -11.59
C PRO A 130 -10.52 14.46 -10.74
N ARG A 131 -10.42 15.73 -11.19
CA ARG A 131 -10.99 16.90 -10.50
C ARG A 131 -12.45 16.70 -10.09
N ARG A 132 -13.27 16.11 -10.97
CA ARG A 132 -14.69 15.85 -10.71
C ARG A 132 -14.93 14.92 -9.52
N VAL A 133 -14.08 13.91 -9.34
CA VAL A 133 -14.17 12.97 -8.21
C VAL A 133 -13.71 13.64 -6.93
N LEU A 134 -12.59 14.35 -6.96
CA LEU A 134 -12.10 15.11 -5.79
C LEU A 134 -13.14 16.13 -5.31
N ALA A 135 -13.73 16.91 -6.24
CA ALA A 135 -14.78 17.88 -5.91
C ALA A 135 -16.02 17.22 -5.32
N HIS A 136 -16.47 16.08 -5.87
CA HIS A 136 -17.63 15.34 -5.36
C HIS A 136 -17.44 14.91 -3.89
N TYR A 137 -16.23 14.43 -3.56
CA TYR A 137 -15.89 14.00 -2.20
C TYR A 137 -15.29 15.11 -1.32
N ARG A 138 -15.34 16.37 -1.79
CA ARG A 138 -14.83 17.55 -1.06
C ARG A 138 -13.37 17.36 -0.61
N LEU A 139 -12.55 16.80 -1.50
CA LEU A 139 -11.10 16.74 -1.36
C LEU A 139 -10.47 17.97 -2.03
N PRO A 140 -9.33 18.46 -1.51
CA PRO A 140 -8.64 19.61 -2.10
C PRO A 140 -8.12 19.26 -3.50
N LEU A 141 -7.94 20.28 -4.35
CA LEU A 141 -7.29 20.11 -5.65
C LEU A 141 -5.80 20.42 -5.50
N LEU A 142 -5.01 19.41 -5.16
CA LEU A 142 -3.57 19.55 -4.95
C LEU A 142 -2.82 19.52 -6.29
N LYS A 143 -1.80 20.37 -6.46
CA LYS A 143 -1.11 20.60 -7.74
C LYS A 143 -0.46 19.36 -8.36
N ARG A 144 0.44 18.71 -7.63
CA ARG A 144 1.09 17.46 -8.05
C ARG A 144 1.57 16.69 -6.82
N GLY A 145 1.61 15.37 -6.93
CA GLY A 145 2.26 14.50 -5.97
C GLY A 145 3.70 14.19 -6.35
N LEU A 146 4.46 13.67 -5.39
CA LEU A 146 5.76 13.04 -5.62
C LEU A 146 5.70 11.57 -5.22
N TRP A 147 6.31 10.72 -6.03
CA TRP A 147 6.53 9.31 -5.73
C TRP A 147 7.97 8.89 -6.08
N PRO A 148 8.66 8.09 -5.23
CA PRO A 148 8.30 7.89 -3.84
C PRO A 148 8.34 9.23 -3.11
N ILE A 149 7.78 9.30 -1.91
CA ILE A 149 7.88 10.53 -1.11
C ILE A 149 9.28 10.63 -0.53
N TRP A 150 9.87 11.81 -0.69
CA TRP A 150 11.18 12.13 -0.15
C TRP A 150 11.03 12.67 1.27
N MET A 151 10.20 13.68 1.50
CA MET A 151 10.02 14.25 2.85
C MET A 151 8.54 14.47 3.15
N ALA A 152 8.17 14.41 4.43
CA ALA A 152 6.82 14.72 4.86
C ALA A 152 6.48 16.18 4.53
N HIS A 153 5.30 16.41 3.96
CA HIS A 153 4.88 17.76 3.60
C HIS A 153 4.22 18.43 4.81
N GLN A 154 5.00 18.96 5.75
CA GLN A 154 4.47 19.57 7.00
C GLN A 154 3.36 20.63 6.81
N THR A 155 3.35 21.30 5.66
CA THR A 155 2.35 22.34 5.35
C THR A 155 1.08 21.76 4.73
N ILE A 156 1.08 20.48 4.35
CA ILE A 156 -0.08 19.81 3.76
C ILE A 156 -1.19 19.56 4.79
N ASP A 157 -0.82 19.36 6.06
CA ASP A 157 -1.75 19.29 7.20
C ASP A 157 -2.69 20.49 7.27
N ARG A 158 -2.28 21.64 6.74
CA ARG A 158 -3.07 22.89 6.73
C ARG A 158 -4.13 22.91 5.64
N VAL A 159 -4.00 22.09 4.60
CA VAL A 159 -4.92 22.05 3.45
C VAL A 159 -5.78 20.79 3.44
N LEU A 160 -5.34 19.72 4.08
CA LEU A 160 -6.10 18.48 4.13
C LEU A 160 -7.25 18.57 5.16
N PRO A 161 -8.45 18.08 4.81
CA PRO A 161 -9.58 18.06 5.74
C PRO A 161 -9.33 17.01 6.85
N LYS A 162 -9.80 17.27 8.09
CA LYS A 162 -9.60 16.37 9.26
C LYS A 162 -10.00 14.91 9.04
N ASP A 163 -10.92 14.65 8.12
CA ASP A 163 -11.43 13.34 7.72
C ASP A 163 -10.84 12.87 6.37
N PHE A 164 -9.66 13.38 5.98
CA PHE A 164 -9.02 13.13 4.69
C PHE A 164 -8.97 11.66 4.31
N LYS A 165 -8.44 10.78 5.19
CA LYS A 165 -8.33 9.34 4.91
C LYS A 165 -9.69 8.72 4.59
N CYS A 166 -10.75 9.13 5.30
CA CYS A 166 -12.11 8.66 5.05
C CYS A 166 -12.64 9.16 3.70
N ARG A 167 -12.46 10.44 3.37
CA ARG A 167 -12.89 11.01 2.08
C ARG A 167 -12.13 10.38 0.90
N LEU A 168 -10.82 10.21 1.03
CA LEU A 168 -9.99 9.56 0.03
C LEU A 168 -10.42 8.11 -0.18
N SER A 169 -10.63 7.34 0.89
CA SER A 169 -11.16 5.97 0.81
C SER A 169 -12.49 5.91 0.04
N GLN A 170 -13.41 6.85 0.27
CA GLN A 170 -14.68 6.90 -0.46
C GLN A 170 -14.51 7.29 -1.93
N ALA A 171 -13.69 8.31 -2.20
CA ALA A 171 -13.43 8.80 -3.54
C ALA A 171 -12.74 7.75 -4.41
N PHE A 172 -11.74 7.08 -3.83
CA PHE A 172 -10.99 6.02 -4.48
C PHE A 172 -11.88 4.81 -4.75
N ALA A 173 -12.63 4.32 -3.75
CA ALA A 173 -13.57 3.22 -3.92
C ALA A 173 -14.58 3.50 -5.04
N TYR A 174 -15.12 4.72 -5.11
CA TYR A 174 -16.02 5.13 -6.19
C TYR A 174 -15.36 5.08 -7.57
N TYR A 175 -14.12 5.57 -7.65
CA TYR A 175 -13.38 5.67 -8.90
C TYR A 175 -12.99 4.30 -9.49
N ILE A 176 -12.54 3.37 -8.65
CA ILE A 176 -12.12 2.03 -9.08
C ILE A 176 -13.28 1.05 -9.29
N TRP A 177 -14.45 1.35 -8.69
CA TRP A 177 -15.59 0.43 -8.67
C TRP A 177 -15.96 -0.14 -10.04
N PRO A 178 -16.00 0.64 -11.14
CA PRO A 178 -16.35 0.11 -12.46
C PRO A 178 -15.39 -0.99 -12.95
N LEU A 179 -14.14 -0.99 -12.51
CA LEU A 179 -13.13 -1.99 -12.87
C LEU A 179 -13.22 -3.26 -12.01
N MET A 180 -13.78 -3.17 -10.80
CA MET A 180 -14.00 -4.31 -9.93
C MET A 180 -15.37 -4.96 -10.17
N ASN A 181 -16.41 -4.14 -10.37
CA ASN A 181 -17.80 -4.58 -10.42
C ASN A 181 -18.67 -3.69 -11.31
N SER A 182 -18.56 -3.87 -12.63
CA SER A 182 -19.27 -3.09 -13.64
C SER A 182 -20.79 -3.29 -13.70
N GLY A 183 -21.31 -4.42 -13.21
CA GLY A 183 -22.73 -4.79 -13.36
C GLY A 183 -23.70 -4.10 -12.39
N SER A 184 -23.22 -3.50 -11.30
CA SER A 184 -24.08 -2.80 -10.33
C SER A 184 -23.28 -1.75 -9.58
N LYS A 185 -23.89 -0.60 -9.28
CA LYS A 185 -23.26 0.49 -8.51
C LYS A 185 -22.91 0.01 -7.09
N SER A 186 -21.89 0.61 -6.47
CA SER A 186 -21.51 0.30 -5.08
C SER A 186 -22.66 0.50 -4.07
N SER A 187 -23.57 1.44 -4.35
CA SER A 187 -24.77 1.70 -3.55
C SER A 187 -25.76 0.54 -3.52
N ALA A 188 -25.65 -0.43 -4.44
CA ALA A 188 -26.45 -1.65 -4.44
C ALA A 188 -26.08 -2.59 -3.28
N PHE A 189 -24.91 -2.42 -2.69
CA PHE A 189 -24.35 -3.30 -1.66
C PHE A 189 -24.39 -2.63 -0.28
N SER A 190 -24.52 -3.45 0.75
CA SER A 190 -24.49 -3.00 2.13
C SER A 190 -23.12 -2.40 2.45
N ARG A 191 -23.00 -1.69 3.58
CA ARG A 191 -21.69 -1.15 4.02
C ARG A 191 -20.73 -2.26 4.48
N ALA A 192 -21.26 -3.44 4.81
CA ALA A 192 -20.50 -4.59 5.29
C ALA A 192 -20.12 -5.57 4.16
N ASP A 193 -20.63 -5.39 2.93
CA ASP A 193 -20.25 -6.23 1.78
C ASP A 193 -18.73 -6.20 1.60
N SER A 194 -18.13 -7.40 1.51
CA SER A 194 -16.68 -7.56 1.49
C SER A 194 -16.02 -6.90 0.28
N LEU A 195 -16.72 -6.85 -0.87
CA LEU A 195 -16.17 -6.21 -2.07
C LEU A 195 -16.14 -4.69 -1.91
N ARG A 196 -17.16 -4.13 -1.27
CA ARG A 196 -17.19 -2.72 -0.88
C ARG A 196 -16.09 -2.40 0.14
N LEU A 197 -15.94 -3.21 1.18
CA LEU A 197 -14.86 -3.04 2.16
C LEU A 197 -13.47 -3.07 1.50
N LEU A 198 -13.24 -4.01 0.59
CA LEU A 198 -11.98 -4.11 -0.18
C LEU A 198 -11.73 -2.85 -1.03
N ALA A 199 -12.76 -2.35 -1.72
CA ALA A 199 -12.64 -1.13 -2.52
C ALA A 199 -12.28 0.11 -1.68
N HIS A 200 -12.74 0.16 -0.42
CA HIS A 200 -12.44 1.22 0.54
C HIS A 200 -11.08 1.07 1.23
N ASN A 201 -10.46 -0.11 1.18
CA ASN A 201 -9.21 -0.38 1.88
C ASN A 201 -8.00 0.17 1.10
N LEU A 202 -7.59 1.41 1.40
CA LEU A 202 -6.46 2.07 0.73
C LEU A 202 -5.14 1.29 0.90
N ASP A 203 -4.95 0.63 2.05
CA ASP A 203 -3.73 -0.16 2.33
C ASP A 203 -3.61 -1.34 1.38
N PHE A 204 -4.72 -1.99 1.03
CA PHE A 204 -4.72 -3.05 0.02
C PHE A 204 -4.20 -2.55 -1.34
N TRP A 205 -4.52 -1.31 -1.74
CA TRP A 205 -4.17 -0.78 -3.06
C TRP A 205 -2.76 -0.19 -3.13
N LEU A 206 -2.18 0.17 -1.98
CA LEU A 206 -0.92 0.88 -1.88
C LEU A 206 0.26 0.14 -2.54
N PRO A 207 0.50 -1.15 -2.30
CA PRO A 207 1.62 -1.85 -2.93
C PRO A 207 1.48 -1.95 -4.45
N TYR A 208 0.24 -2.10 -4.93
CA TYR A 208 -0.02 -2.27 -6.34
C TYR A 208 0.16 -0.97 -7.12
N ILE A 209 -0.17 0.19 -6.53
CA ILE A 209 0.10 1.48 -7.19
C ILE A 209 1.59 1.80 -7.23
N ASP A 210 2.34 1.35 -6.23
CA ASP A 210 3.80 1.46 -6.22
C ASP A 210 4.43 0.63 -7.34
N ILE A 211 3.97 -0.61 -7.55
CA ILE A 211 4.42 -1.45 -8.69
C ILE A 211 4.17 -0.74 -10.03
N VAL A 212 3.00 -0.12 -10.19
CA VAL A 212 2.66 0.66 -11.40
C VAL A 212 3.63 1.83 -11.56
N ALA A 213 3.86 2.60 -10.51
CA ALA A 213 4.77 3.73 -10.53
C ALA A 213 6.21 3.32 -10.87
N GLN A 214 6.73 2.26 -10.24
CA GLN A 214 8.04 1.68 -10.55
C GLN A 214 8.13 1.24 -12.02
N SER A 215 7.10 0.56 -12.53
CA SER A 215 7.06 0.07 -13.91
C SER A 215 7.13 1.22 -14.90
N ARG A 216 6.33 2.28 -14.69
CA ARG A 216 6.34 3.48 -15.52
C ARG A 216 7.68 4.21 -15.45
N MET A 217 8.26 4.37 -14.26
CA MET A 217 9.57 5.01 -14.15
C MET A 217 10.69 4.20 -14.80
N LYS A 218 10.67 2.87 -14.72
CA LYS A 218 11.61 2.00 -15.45
C LYS A 218 11.53 2.21 -16.96
N SER A 219 10.34 2.52 -17.48
CA SER A 219 10.15 2.75 -18.92
C SER A 219 10.81 4.05 -19.44
N LEU A 220 11.05 5.04 -18.56
CA LEU A 220 11.73 6.29 -18.92
C LEU A 220 13.24 6.12 -19.16
N GLY A 221 13.80 4.98 -18.72
CA GLY A 221 15.22 4.68 -18.86
C GLY A 221 16.11 5.43 -17.87
N ARG A 222 17.42 5.21 -17.99
CA ARG A 222 18.44 5.69 -17.04
C ARG A 222 19.10 6.97 -17.51
N VAL A 223 19.45 7.84 -16.56
CA VAL A 223 20.21 9.05 -16.83
C VAL A 223 21.56 8.68 -17.45
N ARG A 224 21.99 9.44 -18.46
CA ARG A 224 23.29 9.26 -19.10
C ARG A 224 24.42 9.62 -18.13
N ALA A 225 25.63 9.15 -18.42
CA ALA A 225 26.80 9.66 -17.72
C ALA A 225 27.00 11.13 -18.06
N GLU A 226 27.25 11.96 -17.04
CA GLU A 226 27.44 13.40 -17.17
C GLU A 226 28.76 13.74 -17.85
N ASP A 227 29.81 12.94 -17.60
CA ASP A 227 31.12 13.12 -18.18
C ASP A 227 31.86 11.80 -18.46
N LYS A 228 33.06 11.90 -19.08
CA LYS A 228 33.91 10.74 -19.41
C LYS A 228 34.43 10.02 -18.17
N LYS A 229 34.63 10.71 -17.03
CA LYS A 229 35.14 10.11 -15.80
C LYS A 229 34.08 9.19 -15.20
N GLN A 230 32.86 9.69 -15.07
CA GLN A 230 31.70 8.92 -14.59
C GLN A 230 31.40 7.74 -15.52
N ALA A 231 31.47 7.93 -16.85
CA ALA A 231 31.28 6.85 -17.81
C ALA A 231 32.37 5.76 -17.72
N THR A 232 33.60 6.12 -17.36
CA THR A 232 34.71 5.17 -17.18
C THR A 232 34.57 4.42 -15.86
N LEU A 233 34.23 5.13 -14.78
CA LEU A 233 33.96 4.54 -13.48
C LEU A 233 32.79 3.56 -13.54
N LEU A 234 31.69 3.90 -14.21
CA LEU A 234 30.56 2.98 -14.39
C LEU A 234 30.96 1.70 -15.12
N ARG A 235 31.81 1.80 -16.17
CA ARG A 235 32.31 0.63 -16.89
C ARG A 235 33.16 -0.26 -15.99
N LYS A 236 34.04 0.34 -15.19
CA LYS A 236 34.86 -0.37 -14.20
C LYS A 236 33.99 -1.08 -13.14
N LEU A 237 33.03 -0.36 -12.55
CA LEU A 237 32.10 -0.93 -11.57
C LEU A 237 31.31 -2.09 -12.16
N LYS A 238 30.85 -1.98 -13.41
CA LYS A 238 30.15 -3.08 -14.09
C LYS A 238 31.04 -4.30 -14.35
N SER A 239 32.34 -4.12 -14.64
CA SER A 239 33.26 -5.25 -14.81
C SER A 239 33.62 -5.93 -13.49
N GLU A 240 33.54 -5.20 -12.38
CA GLU A 240 33.87 -5.69 -11.02
C GLU A 240 32.62 -6.14 -10.23
N ALA A 241 31.42 -5.99 -10.81
CA ALA A 241 30.16 -6.27 -10.13
C ALA A 241 29.95 -7.76 -9.84
N SER A 242 29.34 -8.06 -8.69
CA SER A 242 28.90 -9.41 -8.33
C SER A 242 27.91 -9.99 -9.36
N SER A 243 27.65 -11.30 -9.27
CA SER A 243 26.55 -11.96 -9.96
C SER A 243 25.19 -11.32 -9.64
N ASP A 244 25.01 -10.71 -8.48
CA ASP A 244 23.67 -10.44 -7.93
C ASP A 244 23.11 -9.06 -8.29
N TYR A 245 23.96 -8.12 -8.69
CA TYR A 245 23.55 -6.75 -9.02
C TYR A 245 24.35 -6.13 -10.17
N ILE A 246 23.84 -5.03 -10.72
CA ILE A 246 24.46 -4.22 -11.76
C ILE A 246 24.54 -2.77 -11.28
N PRO A 247 25.76 -2.23 -11.06
CA PRO A 247 25.96 -0.80 -10.88
C PRO A 247 25.38 -0.03 -12.06
N SER A 248 24.46 0.88 -11.78
CA SER A 248 23.73 1.62 -12.79
C SER A 248 23.58 3.08 -12.41
N ARG A 249 23.54 3.97 -13.41
CA ARG A 249 23.04 5.33 -13.21
C ARG A 249 21.55 5.26 -12.83
N PRO A 250 21.06 6.10 -11.92
CA PRO A 250 19.64 6.11 -11.57
C PRO A 250 18.72 6.36 -12.77
N LEU A 251 17.44 6.01 -12.63
CA LEU A 251 16.40 6.30 -13.61
C LEU A 251 16.19 7.82 -13.78
N HIS A 252 15.75 8.23 -14.96
CA HIS A 252 15.26 9.58 -15.18
C HIS A 252 14.10 9.88 -14.23
N GLY A 253 14.09 11.10 -13.68
CA GLY A 253 12.90 11.67 -13.04
C GLY A 253 11.97 12.20 -14.12
N GLY A 254 10.72 12.49 -13.75
CA GLY A 254 9.70 12.92 -14.69
C GLY A 254 8.31 12.62 -14.17
N SER A 255 7.32 12.72 -15.04
CA SER A 255 5.95 12.34 -14.69
C SER A 255 5.79 10.83 -14.68
N VAL A 256 5.26 10.30 -13.58
CA VAL A 256 4.79 8.91 -13.50
C VAL A 256 3.49 8.79 -14.31
N TRP A 257 2.62 9.79 -14.18
CA TRP A 257 1.48 10.05 -15.07
C TRP A 257 1.04 11.50 -14.95
N TYR A 258 0.38 12.00 -15.99
CA TYR A 258 -0.26 13.32 -15.99
C TYR A 258 -1.51 13.33 -16.88
N GLY A 259 -2.56 14.00 -16.43
CA GLY A 259 -3.86 14.03 -17.11
C GLY A 259 -4.76 12.84 -16.79
N GLU A 260 -6.06 13.01 -17.03
CA GLU A 260 -7.10 12.02 -16.70
C GLU A 260 -6.91 10.71 -17.49
N GLU A 261 -6.42 10.77 -18.73
CA GLU A 261 -6.20 9.58 -19.56
C GLU A 261 -5.10 8.69 -19.01
N GLU A 262 -3.90 9.24 -18.78
CA GLU A 262 -2.79 8.45 -18.24
C GLU A 262 -3.06 7.96 -16.82
N ALA A 263 -3.76 8.76 -16.00
CA ALA A 263 -4.19 8.36 -14.67
C ALA A 263 -5.22 7.20 -14.72
N TRP A 264 -6.12 7.20 -15.70
CA TRP A 264 -7.06 6.08 -15.89
C TRP A 264 -6.34 4.82 -16.38
N GLU A 265 -5.37 4.94 -17.29
CA GLU A 265 -4.54 3.78 -17.68
C GLU A 265 -3.73 3.25 -16.50
N ALA A 266 -3.18 4.13 -15.66
CA ALA A 266 -2.49 3.73 -14.43
C ALA A 266 -3.45 3.01 -13.46
N THR A 267 -4.72 3.41 -13.42
CA THR A 267 -5.76 2.75 -12.63
C THR A 267 -6.11 1.36 -13.17
N LYS A 268 -6.08 1.16 -14.49
CA LYS A 268 -6.23 -0.20 -15.07
C LYS A 268 -5.00 -1.06 -14.75
N GLU A 269 -3.80 -0.52 -14.94
CA GLU A 269 -2.55 -1.18 -14.57
C GLU A 269 -2.54 -1.59 -13.10
N LEU A 270 -3.08 -0.73 -12.22
CA LEU A 270 -3.26 -1.02 -10.80
C LEU A 270 -4.13 -2.27 -10.57
N ILE A 271 -5.27 -2.38 -11.26
CA ILE A 271 -6.14 -3.57 -11.19
C ILE A 271 -5.42 -4.82 -11.70
N HIS A 272 -4.61 -4.69 -12.76
CA HIS A 272 -3.80 -5.78 -13.27
C HIS A 272 -2.68 -6.19 -12.29
N ALA A 273 -2.04 -5.24 -11.63
CA ALA A 273 -1.03 -5.50 -10.60
C ALA A 273 -1.66 -6.18 -9.37
N ALA A 274 -2.80 -5.67 -8.89
CA ALA A 274 -3.56 -6.27 -7.80
C ALA A 274 -4.05 -7.69 -8.13
N ASP A 275 -4.37 -7.97 -9.39
CA ASP A 275 -4.70 -9.33 -9.79
C ASP A 275 -3.47 -10.25 -9.83
N ARG A 276 -2.37 -9.78 -10.45
CA ARG A 276 -1.15 -10.57 -10.60
C ARG A 276 -0.49 -10.89 -9.27
N PHE A 277 -0.42 -9.91 -8.37
CA PHE A 277 0.34 -9.99 -7.12
C PHE A 277 -0.55 -10.10 -5.88
N GLY A 278 -1.85 -9.90 -5.99
CA GLY A 278 -2.82 -10.00 -4.89
C GLY A 278 -3.98 -10.94 -5.16
N LYS A 279 -4.01 -11.60 -6.32
CA LYS A 279 -5.09 -12.52 -6.74
C LYS A 279 -6.49 -11.87 -6.72
N LEU A 280 -6.57 -10.55 -6.98
CA LEU A 280 -7.80 -9.76 -6.92
C LEU A 280 -9.02 -10.43 -7.56
N ARG A 281 -8.91 -11.02 -8.76
CA ARG A 281 -10.06 -11.64 -9.44
C ARG A 281 -10.55 -12.89 -8.69
N ASN A 282 -9.63 -13.69 -8.16
CA ASN A 282 -9.98 -14.83 -7.30
C ASN A 282 -10.70 -14.36 -6.03
N ILE A 283 -10.30 -13.23 -5.45
CA ILE A 283 -10.97 -12.61 -4.29
C ILE A 283 -12.38 -12.19 -4.67
N ILE A 284 -12.54 -11.45 -5.78
CA ILE A 284 -13.83 -10.98 -6.27
C ILE A 284 -14.77 -12.17 -6.54
N ASP A 285 -14.28 -13.21 -7.21
CA ASP A 285 -15.06 -14.40 -7.53
C ASP A 285 -15.45 -15.20 -6.28
N ALA A 286 -14.54 -15.30 -5.31
CA ALA A 286 -14.82 -15.92 -4.03
C ALA A 286 -15.92 -15.16 -3.26
N ILE A 287 -15.82 -13.82 -3.19
CA ILE A 287 -16.84 -12.98 -2.55
C ILE A 287 -18.19 -13.16 -3.26
N ARG A 288 -18.22 -13.03 -4.60
CA ARG A 288 -19.46 -13.16 -5.39
C ARG A 288 -20.14 -14.52 -5.22
N SER A 289 -19.36 -15.59 -5.08
CA SER A 289 -19.87 -16.95 -4.93
C SER A 289 -20.45 -17.27 -3.55
N HIS A 290 -20.13 -16.44 -2.54
CA HIS A 290 -20.52 -16.68 -1.13
C HIS A 290 -21.36 -15.53 -0.55
N ARG A 291 -21.96 -14.69 -1.40
CA ARG A 291 -22.82 -13.60 -0.94
C ARG A 291 -24.04 -14.10 -0.18
N VAL A 292 -24.44 -13.31 0.80
CA VAL A 292 -25.67 -13.48 1.58
C VAL A 292 -26.61 -12.29 1.39
N GLU A 293 -27.84 -12.39 1.88
CA GLU A 293 -28.86 -11.34 1.71
C GLU A 293 -28.39 -10.01 2.33
N GLU A 294 -27.68 -10.07 3.46
CA GLU A 294 -27.14 -8.92 4.19
C GLU A 294 -26.01 -8.19 3.46
N ASP A 295 -25.43 -8.77 2.41
CA ASP A 295 -24.46 -8.10 1.54
C ASP A 295 -25.12 -7.07 0.61
N PHE A 296 -26.44 -7.14 0.43
CA PHE A 296 -27.17 -6.22 -0.42
C PHE A 296 -27.75 -5.06 0.38
N SER A 297 -27.85 -3.91 -0.28
CA SER A 297 -28.59 -2.78 0.27
C SER A 297 -30.11 -3.03 0.17
N SER A 298 -30.89 -2.19 0.85
CA SER A 298 -32.35 -2.17 0.69
C SER A 298 -32.82 -1.74 -0.70
N HIS A 299 -31.94 -1.18 -1.54
CA HIS A 299 -32.28 -0.75 -2.89
C HIS A 299 -32.34 -1.94 -3.85
N TRP A 300 -33.27 -1.86 -4.78
CA TRP A 300 -33.31 -2.78 -5.91
C TRP A 300 -32.05 -2.61 -6.79
N SER A 301 -31.47 -3.72 -7.23
CA SER A 301 -30.34 -3.76 -8.16
C SER A 301 -30.32 -5.07 -8.92
N TYR A 302 -29.71 -5.07 -10.11
CA TYR A 302 -29.52 -6.29 -10.89
C TYR A 302 -28.76 -7.37 -10.12
N ALA A 303 -27.72 -6.98 -9.37
CA ALA A 303 -26.97 -7.95 -8.55
C ALA A 303 -27.83 -8.62 -7.46
N ARG A 304 -28.75 -7.86 -6.84
CA ARG A 304 -29.69 -8.39 -5.84
C ARG A 304 -30.73 -9.30 -6.49
N GLU A 305 -31.31 -8.87 -7.59
CA GLU A 305 -32.29 -9.67 -8.34
C GLU A 305 -31.67 -11.00 -8.81
N ASP A 306 -30.45 -10.98 -9.35
CA ASP A 306 -29.74 -12.19 -9.77
C ASP A 306 -29.42 -13.12 -8.59
N PHE A 307 -29.10 -12.56 -7.43
CA PHE A 307 -28.90 -13.32 -6.20
C PHE A 307 -30.20 -13.99 -5.74
N GLU A 308 -31.30 -13.23 -5.63
CA GLU A 308 -32.61 -13.74 -5.23
C GLU A 308 -33.09 -14.83 -6.19
N ARG A 309 -32.95 -14.62 -7.51
CA ARG A 309 -33.25 -15.64 -8.53
C ARG A 309 -32.46 -16.93 -8.30
N LYS A 310 -31.16 -16.86 -8.00
CA LYS A 310 -30.33 -18.04 -7.72
C LYS A 310 -30.73 -18.74 -6.42
N LEU A 311 -31.03 -17.96 -5.36
CA LEU A 311 -31.40 -18.47 -4.04
C LEU A 311 -32.73 -19.22 -4.09
N TYR A 312 -33.74 -18.66 -4.77
CA TYR A 312 -35.07 -19.26 -4.84
C TYR A 312 -35.19 -20.40 -5.87
N HIS A 313 -34.20 -20.57 -6.76
CA HIS A 313 -34.22 -21.61 -7.79
C HIS A 313 -33.49 -22.91 -7.39
N LYS A 314 -32.77 -22.97 -6.26
CA LYS A 314 -32.12 -24.21 -5.77
C LYS A 314 -32.09 -24.29 -4.24
N ARG A 315 -32.32 -25.49 -3.67
CA ARG A 315 -32.02 -25.84 -2.28
C ARG A 315 -30.50 -25.75 -2.02
N SER A 316 -29.95 -24.56 -1.87
CA SER A 316 -28.55 -24.34 -1.51
C SER A 316 -28.39 -24.29 0.01
N LYS A 317 -27.63 -25.24 0.57
CA LYS A 317 -27.15 -25.14 1.95
C LYS A 317 -26.06 -24.05 2.00
N VAL A 318 -26.26 -23.04 2.83
CA VAL A 318 -25.26 -21.99 3.08
C VAL A 318 -24.04 -22.62 3.74
N LYS A 319 -22.86 -22.46 3.13
CA LYS A 319 -21.56 -22.88 3.69
C LYS A 319 -20.70 -21.64 3.85
N VAL A 320 -20.42 -21.25 5.08
CA VAL A 320 -19.48 -20.17 5.40
C VAL A 320 -18.06 -20.71 5.19
N THR A 321 -17.33 -20.14 4.23
CA THR A 321 -15.93 -20.45 3.97
C THR A 321 -15.12 -19.19 4.19
N PHE A 322 -14.30 -19.16 5.23
CA PHE A 322 -13.27 -18.13 5.38
C PHE A 322 -12.25 -18.33 4.27
N VAL A 323 -12.02 -17.30 3.45
CA VAL A 323 -10.95 -17.26 2.46
C VAL A 323 -9.87 -16.36 3.04
N GLU A 324 -8.71 -16.94 3.27
CA GLU A 324 -7.53 -16.21 3.73
C GLU A 324 -6.67 -15.85 2.53
N LEU A 325 -6.14 -14.63 2.53
CA LEU A 325 -5.30 -14.10 1.46
C LEU A 325 -3.84 -14.31 1.86
N ASP A 326 -3.31 -15.50 1.60
CA ASP A 326 -1.93 -15.85 1.96
C ASP A 326 -0.86 -15.11 1.13
N ASP A 327 -1.26 -14.34 0.10
CA ASP A 327 -0.38 -13.78 -0.92
C ASP A 327 -0.68 -12.30 -1.26
N THR A 328 -1.00 -11.46 -0.28
CA THR A 328 -1.03 -9.99 -0.50
C THR A 328 0.24 -9.35 0.05
N ILE A 329 0.72 -8.29 -0.60
CA ILE A 329 1.92 -7.58 -0.15
C ILE A 329 1.61 -6.87 1.18
N PRO A 330 2.37 -7.14 2.25
CA PRO A 330 2.14 -6.54 3.57
C PRO A 330 2.18 -5.01 3.58
N VAL A 331 1.28 -4.41 4.38
CA VAL A 331 1.26 -2.97 4.69
C VAL A 331 1.06 -2.80 6.19
N HIS A 332 2.14 -2.48 6.88
CA HIS A 332 2.16 -2.35 8.33
C HIS A 332 1.81 -0.93 8.75
N GLY A 333 0.52 -0.68 8.98
CA GLY A 333 -0.01 0.62 9.37
C GLY A 333 0.46 1.10 10.76
N PRO A 334 0.19 2.37 11.14
CA PRO A 334 0.60 2.93 12.44
C PRO A 334 -0.03 2.25 13.67
N GLU A 335 -1.18 1.58 13.45
CA GLU A 335 -1.92 0.79 14.45
C GLU A 335 -1.48 -0.69 14.47
N SER A 336 -0.55 -1.08 13.59
CA SER A 336 0.05 -2.40 13.65
C SER A 336 0.88 -2.47 14.92
N GLU A 337 0.42 -3.27 15.89
CA GLU A 337 1.15 -3.48 17.15
C GLU A 337 2.52 -4.08 16.82
N VAL A 338 3.57 -3.27 16.94
CA VAL A 338 4.94 -3.74 17.08
C VAL A 338 5.09 -4.13 18.53
N HIS A 339 4.90 -5.41 18.86
CA HIS A 339 5.17 -5.92 20.19
C HIS A 339 6.56 -6.55 20.17
N GLU A 340 7.47 -6.04 21.00
CA GLU A 340 8.83 -6.61 21.16
C GLU A 340 9.62 -6.74 19.83
N ASN A 341 9.51 -5.73 18.94
CA ASN A 341 10.17 -5.68 17.62
C ASN A 341 9.66 -6.71 16.57
N LEU A 342 8.51 -7.35 16.82
CA LEU A 342 7.87 -8.24 15.87
C LEU A 342 6.70 -7.58 15.14
N LEU A 343 6.68 -7.73 13.81
CA LEU A 343 5.53 -7.37 12.99
C LEU A 343 4.46 -8.47 13.10
N TRP A 344 3.23 -8.09 13.46
CA TRP A 344 2.14 -9.04 13.70
C TRP A 344 1.74 -9.86 12.47
N GLU A 345 1.95 -9.31 11.27
CA GLU A 345 1.71 -10.03 10.01
C GLU A 345 2.76 -11.13 9.77
N ASP A 346 4.02 -10.91 10.15
CA ASP A 346 5.08 -11.93 10.14
C ASP A 346 4.79 -13.04 11.15
N PHE A 347 4.27 -12.67 12.32
CA PHE A 347 3.78 -13.65 13.30
C PHE A 347 2.66 -14.51 12.72
N LEU A 348 1.67 -13.89 12.04
CA LEU A 348 0.59 -14.64 11.39
C LEU A 348 1.12 -15.60 10.33
N ALA A 349 2.17 -15.22 9.58
CA ALA A 349 2.75 -16.05 8.52
C ALA A 349 3.21 -17.44 9.01
N VAL A 350 3.64 -17.57 10.27
CA VAL A 350 4.10 -18.84 10.91
C VAL A 350 2.97 -19.89 11.07
N PHE A 351 1.72 -19.44 11.08
CA PHE A 351 0.57 -20.31 11.32
C PHE A 351 -0.02 -20.86 10.02
N ASP A 352 -0.65 -22.04 10.09
CA ASP A 352 -1.38 -22.60 8.94
C ASP A 352 -2.76 -21.93 8.77
N PRO A 353 -3.44 -22.04 7.60
CA PRO A 353 -4.71 -21.37 7.36
C PRO A 353 -5.85 -21.76 8.33
N LYS A 354 -5.76 -22.91 9.01
CA LYS A 354 -6.74 -23.30 10.04
C LYS A 354 -6.43 -22.62 11.37
N GLU A 355 -5.14 -22.52 11.70
CA GLU A 355 -4.63 -21.86 12.90
C GLU A 355 -4.91 -20.36 12.85
N ARG A 356 -4.65 -19.70 11.72
CA ARG A 356 -4.90 -18.26 11.56
C ARG A 356 -6.37 -17.89 11.68
N ARG A 357 -7.29 -18.69 11.12
CA ARG A 357 -8.75 -18.51 11.33
C ARG A 357 -9.15 -18.54 12.80
N ILE A 358 -8.51 -19.39 13.60
CA ILE A 358 -8.75 -19.43 15.05
C ILE A 358 -8.20 -18.17 15.72
N ILE A 359 -7.02 -17.70 15.31
CA ILE A 359 -6.43 -16.43 15.79
C ILE A 359 -7.34 -15.24 15.47
N VAL A 360 -7.93 -15.19 14.27
CA VAL A 360 -8.91 -14.16 13.88
C VAL A 360 -10.14 -14.19 14.80
N CYS A 361 -10.69 -15.37 15.11
CA CYS A 361 -11.79 -15.48 16.07
C CYS A 361 -11.40 -14.96 17.46
N LEU A 362 -10.21 -15.31 17.96
CA LEU A 362 -9.71 -14.82 19.24
C LEU A 362 -9.55 -13.29 19.25
N ARG A 363 -8.99 -12.71 18.19
CA ARG A 363 -8.82 -11.26 18.03
C ARG A 363 -10.15 -10.52 18.05
N ASN A 364 -11.17 -11.12 17.44
CA ASN A 364 -12.54 -10.59 17.45
C ASN A 364 -13.27 -10.80 18.80
N GLY A 365 -12.56 -11.17 19.87
CA GLY A 365 -13.11 -11.34 21.21
C GLY A 365 -13.81 -12.69 21.45
N ILE A 366 -13.82 -13.58 20.46
CA ILE A 366 -14.47 -14.89 20.58
C ILE A 366 -13.48 -15.86 21.21
N THR A 367 -13.53 -15.98 22.54
CA THR A 367 -12.58 -16.78 23.33
C THR A 367 -13.07 -18.18 23.67
N LYS A 368 -14.36 -18.47 23.49
CA LYS A 368 -14.95 -19.78 23.81
C LYS A 368 -14.69 -20.79 22.68
N ILE A 369 -13.95 -21.85 22.99
CA ILE A 369 -13.55 -22.90 22.02
C ILE A 369 -14.75 -23.51 21.28
N GLY A 370 -15.86 -23.76 21.97
CA GLY A 370 -17.08 -24.31 21.35
C GLY A 370 -17.76 -23.34 20.38
N GLU A 371 -17.62 -22.03 20.61
CA GLU A 371 -18.16 -20.97 19.75
C GLU A 371 -17.29 -20.81 18.51
N ILE A 372 -15.97 -20.78 18.67
CA ILE A 372 -15.00 -20.83 17.57
C ILE A 372 -15.25 -22.08 16.71
N GLY A 373 -15.45 -23.24 17.33
CA GLY A 373 -15.74 -24.50 16.64
C GLY A 373 -16.99 -24.41 15.76
N ARG A 374 -18.06 -23.79 16.28
CA ARG A 374 -19.31 -23.57 15.55
C ARG A 374 -19.14 -22.61 14.38
N ILE A 375 -18.46 -21.48 14.61
CA ILE A 375 -18.19 -20.45 13.59
C ILE A 375 -17.35 -21.02 12.44
N LEU A 376 -16.35 -21.85 12.75
CA LEU A 376 -15.48 -22.47 11.76
C LEU A 376 -16.04 -23.76 11.15
N GLY A 377 -17.26 -24.17 11.53
CA GLY A 377 -17.95 -25.33 10.96
C GLY A 377 -17.40 -26.69 11.40
N TYR A 378 -16.71 -26.77 12.54
CA TYR A 378 -16.24 -28.04 13.10
C TYR A 378 -17.36 -28.81 13.81
N ALA A 379 -17.37 -30.13 13.66
CA ALA A 379 -18.34 -31.02 14.29
C ALA A 379 -18.22 -31.07 15.83
N ASN A 380 -17.05 -30.74 16.39
CA ASN A 380 -16.80 -30.65 17.81
C ASN A 380 -15.64 -29.68 18.11
N HIS A 381 -15.37 -29.40 19.38
CA HIS A 381 -14.37 -28.42 19.82
C HIS A 381 -12.92 -28.97 19.85
N SER A 382 -12.72 -30.27 19.58
CA SER A 382 -11.41 -30.92 19.66
C SER A 382 -10.38 -30.39 18.63
N PRO A 383 -10.74 -30.17 17.34
CA PRO A 383 -9.87 -29.53 16.36
C PRO A 383 -9.37 -28.15 16.79
N VAL A 384 -10.24 -27.34 17.39
CA VAL A 384 -9.91 -25.98 17.84
C VAL A 384 -8.93 -26.03 19.02
N SER A 385 -9.18 -26.91 20.00
CA SER A 385 -8.26 -27.08 21.14
C SER A 385 -6.86 -27.54 20.72
N LYS A 386 -6.79 -28.51 19.79
CA LYS A 386 -5.52 -28.99 19.22
C LYS A 386 -4.79 -27.89 18.45
N ALA A 387 -5.50 -27.13 17.62
CA ALA A 387 -4.91 -26.02 16.89
C ALA A 387 -4.41 -24.90 17.82
N LEU A 388 -5.17 -24.55 18.87
CA LEU A 388 -4.71 -23.59 19.91
C LEU A 388 -3.42 -24.04 20.60
N SER A 389 -3.27 -25.34 20.81
CA SER A 389 -2.08 -25.90 21.44
C SER A 389 -0.85 -25.82 20.52
N ARG A 390 -1.05 -26.01 19.20
CA ARG A 390 0.00 -25.81 18.19
C ARG A 390 0.32 -24.33 18.02
N ILE A 391 -0.69 -23.46 18.01
CA ILE A 391 -0.52 -22.00 17.95
C ILE A 391 0.37 -21.54 19.10
N ARG A 392 0.03 -21.91 20.34
CA ARG A 392 0.84 -21.56 21.53
C ARG A 392 2.28 -22.06 21.45
N ARG A 393 2.51 -23.25 20.88
CA ARG A 393 3.85 -23.82 20.74
C ARG A 393 4.68 -23.06 19.70
N LYS A 394 4.09 -22.80 18.52
CA LYS A 394 4.71 -22.02 17.45
C LYS A 394 4.98 -20.59 17.92
N ALA A 395 4.04 -19.97 18.61
CA ALA A 395 4.20 -18.64 19.17
C ALA A 395 5.38 -18.57 20.16
N ARG A 396 5.48 -19.52 21.10
CA ARG A 396 6.65 -19.60 22.00
C ARG A 396 7.96 -19.76 21.23
N SER A 397 8.02 -20.71 20.30
CA SER A 397 9.23 -20.93 19.49
C SER A 397 9.63 -19.73 18.64
N PHE A 398 8.69 -18.86 18.27
CA PHE A 398 8.94 -17.68 17.46
C PHE A 398 9.30 -16.45 18.30
N LEU A 399 8.81 -16.39 19.54
CA LEU A 399 9.13 -15.33 20.51
C LEU A 399 10.41 -15.62 21.33
N ASP A 400 10.81 -16.89 21.42
CA ASP A 400 12.05 -17.33 22.08
C ASP A 400 13.27 -17.33 21.13
N GLN A 401 13.10 -16.92 19.87
CA GLN A 401 14.14 -16.67 18.87
C GLN A 401 14.45 -15.17 18.82
#